data_AF-A0A3D6DG29-F1
#
_entry.id   AF-A0A3D6DG29-F1
#
_cell.length_a   1.000
_cell.length_b   1.000
_cell.length_c   1.000
_cell.angle_alpha   90.00
_cell.angle_beta   90.00
_cell.angle_gamma   90.00
#
_symmetry.space_group_name_H-M   'P 1'
#
loop_
_entity.id
_entity.type
_entity.pdbx_description
1 polymer ?
#
loop_
_entity_poly.entity_id
_entity_poly.type
_entity_poly.pdbx_seq_one_letter_code
_entity_poly.pdbx_strand_id
1 'polypeptide(L)' 'MDVNRIHRQYSAVPDGERVALFNHMGLLEIAINHGSTAGGGGASQLFGLKAGSIVRIEFDPLLPNQAL' A
#
# COMPACT_ATOMS: atom_id res chain seq x y z
N MET A 1 -12.01 4.03 1.33
CA MET A 1 -10.63 3.83 1.83
C MET A 1 -9.80 3.72 0.59
N ASP A 2 -9.08 4.78 0.26
CA ASP A 2 -8.62 4.97 -1.12
C ASP A 2 -7.10 5.08 -1.12
N VAL A 3 -6.47 4.23 -1.90
CA VAL A 3 -5.04 4.27 -2.20
C VAL A 3 -4.92 4.51 -3.69
N ASN A 4 -4.53 5.73 -4.07
CA ASN A 4 -4.59 6.22 -5.45
C ASN A 4 -3.19 6.49 -6.05
N ARG A 5 -2.12 6.14 -5.33
CA ARG A 5 -0.74 6.36 -5.76
C ARG A 5 0.16 5.20 -5.39
N ILE A 6 0.97 4.78 -6.35
CA ILE A 6 2.05 3.82 -6.15
C ILE A 6 3.33 4.61 -5.79
N HIS A 7 3.98 4.22 -4.72
CA HIS A 7 5.21 4.80 -4.20
C HIS A 7 6.38 3.84 -4.43
N ARG A 8 7.62 4.33 -4.23
CA ARG A 8 8.84 3.54 -4.38
C ARG A 8 9.30 2.88 -3.07
N GLN A 9 8.88 3.44 -1.92
CA GLN A 9 9.34 3.01 -0.59
C GLN A 9 8.30 3.39 0.48
N TYR A 10 8.34 2.71 1.63
CA TYR A 10 7.40 2.94 2.74
C TYR A 10 7.47 4.35 3.31
N SER A 11 8.67 4.91 3.44
CA SER A 11 8.89 6.26 4.00
C SER A 11 8.44 7.40 3.07
N ALA A 12 7.83 7.08 1.93
CA ALA A 12 7.21 8.09 1.07
C ALA A 12 5.89 8.64 1.66
N VAL A 13 5.38 8.03 2.73
CA VAL A 13 4.25 8.51 3.53
C VAL A 13 4.63 8.58 5.01
N PRO A 14 3.96 9.41 5.82
CA PRO A 14 4.19 9.46 7.27
C PRO A 14 3.97 8.10 7.96
N ASP A 15 4.51 7.96 9.18
CA ASP A 15 4.30 6.77 10.00
C ASP A 15 2.80 6.61 10.33
N GLY A 16 2.32 5.37 10.25
CA GLY A 16 0.90 5.03 10.41
C GLY A 16 0.04 5.27 9.15
N GLU A 17 0.60 5.87 8.09
CA GLU A 17 -0.14 6.09 6.84
C GLU A 17 0.00 4.94 5.84
N ARG A 18 -0.98 4.89 4.93
CA ARG A 18 -1.12 3.82 3.93
C ARG A 18 -0.19 4.05 2.76
N VAL A 19 0.39 2.97 2.25
CA VAL A 19 1.26 2.98 1.08
C VAL A 19 0.91 1.83 0.14
N ALA A 20 0.89 2.10 -1.16
CA ALA A 20 0.97 1.06 -2.19
C ALA A 20 2.32 1.16 -2.88
N LEU A 21 2.99 0.02 -3.10
CA LEU A 21 4.29 -0.07 -3.78
C LEU A 21 4.46 -1.44 -4.45
N PHE A 22 5.36 -1.55 -5.43
CA PHE A 22 5.81 -2.85 -5.91
C PHE A 22 6.99 -3.31 -5.06
N ASN A 23 6.85 -4.47 -4.42
CA ASN A 23 7.90 -4.99 -3.54
C ASN A 23 9.00 -5.72 -4.33
N HIS A 24 10.01 -6.23 -3.63
CA HIS A 24 11.15 -6.93 -4.25
C HIS A 24 10.79 -8.17 -5.09
N MET A 25 9.59 -8.74 -4.93
CA MET A 25 9.10 -9.86 -5.73
C MET A 25 8.35 -9.38 -6.99
N GLY A 26 8.26 -8.07 -7.22
CA GLY A 26 7.49 -7.49 -8.32
C GLY A 26 5.97 -7.54 -8.11
N LEU A 27 5.50 -7.82 -6.89
CA LEU A 27 4.09 -7.88 -6.55
C LEU A 27 3.61 -6.52 -6.03
N LEU A 28 2.36 -6.17 -6.34
CA LEU A 28 1.70 -5.01 -5.75
C LEU A 28 1.43 -5.28 -4.27
N GLU A 29 1.98 -4.44 -3.42
CA GLU A 29 1.82 -4.49 -1.98
C GLU A 29 1.02 -3.28 -1.50
N ILE A 30 0.05 -3.51 -0.61
CA ILE A 30 -0.72 -2.48 0.09
C ILE A 30 -0.40 -2.63 1.58
N ALA A 31 0.20 -1.60 2.16
CA ALA A 31 0.76 -1.64 3.50
C ALA A 31 0.52 -0.36 4.29
N ILE A 32 1.00 -0.33 5.54
CA ILE A 32 1.04 0.86 6.39
C ILE A 32 2.48 1.08 6.84
N ASN A 33 3.00 2.29 6.58
CA ASN A 33 4.34 2.65 6.96
C ASN A 33 4.47 2.62 8.50
N HIS A 34 5.47 1.92 9.02
CA HIS A 34 5.65 1.71 10.47
C HIS A 34 4.39 1.22 11.21
N GLY A 35 3.50 0.46 10.55
CA GLY A 35 2.23 -0.03 11.10
C GLY A 35 2.36 -1.04 12.26
N SER A 36 3.54 -1.19 12.86
CA SER A 36 3.75 -1.97 14.07
C SER A 36 4.87 -1.35 14.90
N THR A 37 4.50 -0.59 15.93
CA THR A 37 5.47 -0.06 16.90
C THR A 37 5.48 -0.80 18.24
N ALA A 38 4.39 -1.48 18.65
CA ALA A 38 4.33 -2.12 19.97
C ALA A 38 3.20 -3.16 20.18
N GLY A 39 2.89 -4.01 19.20
CA GLY A 39 1.91 -5.11 19.39
C GLY A 39 0.48 -4.85 18.86
N GLY A 40 0.31 -3.93 17.92
CA GLY A 40 -0.98 -3.67 17.26
C GLY A 40 -0.86 -3.69 15.74
N GLY A 41 -1.13 -4.85 15.14
CA GLY A 41 -1.72 -5.02 13.81
C GLY A 41 -1.08 -4.37 12.60
N GLY A 42 -0.36 -5.19 11.80
CA GLY A 42 0.05 -4.80 10.45
C GLY A 42 -1.13 -4.48 9.52
N ALA A 43 -0.84 -4.27 8.23
CA ALA A 43 -1.81 -3.84 7.23
C ALA A 43 -3.15 -4.62 7.29
N SER A 44 -3.12 -5.93 7.49
CA SER A 44 -4.33 -6.77 7.62
C SER A 44 -5.31 -6.29 8.70
N GLN A 45 -4.82 -5.76 9.82
CA GLN A 45 -5.65 -5.32 10.95
C GLN A 45 -6.19 -3.91 10.74
N LEU A 46 -5.41 -3.03 10.10
CA LEU A 46 -5.77 -1.63 9.88
C LEU A 46 -6.62 -1.43 8.61
N PHE A 47 -6.42 -2.25 7.58
CA PHE A 47 -7.31 -2.30 6.41
C PHE A 47 -8.54 -3.19 6.65
N GLY A 48 -8.57 -4.00 7.72
CA GLY A 48 -9.64 -4.97 7.97
C GLY A 48 -9.72 -6.08 6.92
N LEU A 49 -8.66 -6.25 6.11
CA LEU A 49 -8.59 -7.24 5.04
C LEU A 49 -8.01 -8.55 5.58
N LYS A 50 -8.55 -9.67 5.09
CA LYS A 50 -8.09 -11.02 5.41
C LYS A 50 -7.75 -11.75 4.11
N ALA A 51 -7.01 -12.85 4.22
CA ALA A 51 -6.85 -13.75 3.08
C ALA A 51 -8.24 -14.18 2.58
N GLY A 52 -8.48 -14.04 1.27
CA GLY A 52 -9.79 -14.28 0.64
C GLY A 52 -10.71 -13.05 0.54
N SER A 53 -10.33 -11.90 1.11
CA SER A 53 -11.04 -10.64 0.85
C SER A 53 -10.97 -10.26 -0.63
N ILE A 54 -12.09 -9.77 -1.17
CA ILE A 54 -12.14 -9.25 -2.54
C ILE A 54 -11.49 -7.87 -2.56
N VAL A 55 -10.56 -7.66 -3.49
CA VAL A 55 -9.91 -6.38 -3.76
C VAL A 55 -10.14 -6.02 -5.22
N ARG A 56 -10.63 -4.80 -5.48
CA ARG A 56 -10.73 -4.24 -6.84
C ARG A 56 -9.59 -3.25 -7.04
N ILE A 57 -8.82 -3.44 -8.11
CA ILE A 57 -7.73 -2.55 -8.52
C ILE A 57 -8.08 -2.02 -9.90
N GLU A 58 -7.94 -0.72 -10.07
CA GLU A 58 -8.11 -0.03 -11.34
C GLU A 58 -6.84 0.78 -11.61
N PHE A 59 -6.21 0.54 -12.76
CA PHE A 59 -5.09 1.34 -13.22
C PHE A 59 -5.60 2.31 -14.27
N ASP A 60 -5.41 3.60 -14.07
CA ASP A 60 -5.69 4.61 -15.09
C ASP A 60 -4.48 4.72 -16.03
N PRO A 61 -4.59 4.25 -17.30
CA PRO A 61 -3.50 4.30 -18.25
C PRO A 61 -3.20 5.71 -18.77
N LEU A 62 -4.03 6.71 -18.45
CA LEU A 62 -3.94 8.06 -19.00
C LEU A 62 -3.16 9.03 -18.11
N LEU A 63 -2.60 8.59 -16.98
CA LEU A 63 -1.62 9.37 -16.23
C LEU A 63 -0.22 9.01 -16.73
N PRO A 64 0.40 9.83 -17.60
CA PRO A 64 1.77 9.60 -18.02
C PRO A 64 2.68 9.65 -16.79
N ASN A 65 3.26 8.50 -16.48
CA ASN A 65 4.63 8.33 -16.01
C ASN A 65 5.24 9.60 -15.38
N GLN A 66 5.02 9.84 -14.08
CA GLN A 66 5.91 10.73 -13.35
C GLN A 66 7.25 10.02 -13.17
N ALA A 67 8.06 10.18 -14.22
CA ALA A 67 9.49 9.99 -14.40
C ALA A 67 10.23 9.00 -13.48
N LEU A 68 10.89 8.06 -14.16
CA LEU A 68 12.09 7.30 -13.75
C LEU A 68 12.95 8.04 -12.71
#